data_AF-A0A7X6TIC7-F1
#
_entry.id   AF-A0A7X6TIC7-F1
#
_cell.length_a   1.000
_cell.length_b   1.000
_cell.length_c   1.000
_cell.angle_alpha   90.00
_cell.angle_beta   90.00
_cell.angle_gamma   90.00
#
_symmetry.space_group_name_H-M   'P 1'
#
loop_
_entity.id
_entity.type
_entity.pdbx_description
1 polymer ?
#
loop_
_entity_poly.entity_id
_entity_poly.type
_entity_poly.pdbx_seq_one_letter_code
_entity_poly.pdbx_strand_id
1 'polypeptide(L)'
;KVGHAGTLDPFATGLLIVCAGRSATRHIERFMSGGKIYLARLQLGVETETLDPEGAITATAPVPVLDQAAIDACLAAHAGEQWQAPPAYSAVKHRGKPLYAYARQGVHIDKAPRPIVIDRLVCRGYAPASAQLDIEVGCSRGTYIRVLAADIGRSLGCGAHLISLRRTASGPFTVGQSVPGDALNEAGGREQLLAGRLAIDEALRLAGPGPAMVATGQGDGAPV
;
A
#
# COMPACT_ATOMS: atom_id res chain seq x y z
N LYS A 1 -4.83 -21.20 -13.86
CA LYS A 1 -3.85 -20.12 -13.57
C LYS A 1 -4.55 -19.06 -12.72
N VAL A 2 -3.96 -18.66 -11.60
CA VAL A 2 -4.49 -17.64 -10.68
C VAL A 2 -3.37 -16.63 -10.38
N GLY A 3 -3.71 -15.36 -10.20
CA GLY A 3 -2.80 -14.30 -9.76
C GLY A 3 -3.57 -13.17 -9.08
N HIS A 4 -2.88 -12.17 -8.54
CA HIS A 4 -3.51 -11.03 -7.86
C HIS A 4 -2.98 -9.69 -8.38
N ALA A 5 -3.78 -8.64 -8.25
CA ALA A 5 -3.45 -7.30 -8.71
C ALA A 5 -3.06 -6.38 -7.55
N GLY A 6 -1.88 -6.64 -6.98
CA GLY A 6 -1.28 -5.85 -5.92
C GLY A 6 -1.29 -6.55 -4.56
N THR A 7 -0.10 -6.79 -4.04
CA THR A 7 0.14 -7.42 -2.73
C THR A 7 -0.43 -6.57 -1.59
N LEU A 8 -0.79 -7.24 -0.48
CA LEU A 8 -1.00 -6.63 0.83
C LEU A 8 0.10 -7.17 1.76
N ASP A 9 0.59 -6.33 2.67
CA ASP A 9 1.47 -6.80 3.74
C ASP A 9 0.74 -7.85 4.61
N PRO A 10 1.44 -8.82 5.24
CA PRO A 10 0.78 -9.92 5.95
C PRO A 10 -0.16 -9.47 7.08
N PHE A 11 0.19 -8.40 7.80
CA PHE A 11 -0.66 -7.82 8.86
C PHE A 11 -1.80 -6.95 8.32
N ALA A 12 -1.79 -6.63 7.02
CA ALA A 12 -2.80 -5.77 6.41
C ALA A 12 -4.06 -6.56 6.03
N THR A 13 -5.19 -5.88 6.05
CA THR A 13 -6.49 -6.42 5.63
C THR A 13 -7.07 -5.66 4.44
N GLY A 14 -8.23 -6.11 3.96
CA GLY A 14 -9.04 -5.39 2.99
C GLY A 14 -8.99 -5.99 1.59
N LEU A 15 -9.18 -5.15 0.59
CA LEU A 15 -9.43 -5.58 -0.77
C LEU A 15 -8.19 -6.19 -1.43
N LEU A 16 -8.29 -7.45 -1.87
CA LEU A 16 -7.33 -8.11 -2.74
C LEU A 16 -8.03 -8.56 -4.03
N ILE A 17 -7.65 -7.98 -5.16
CA ILE A 17 -8.19 -8.37 -6.47
C ILE A 17 -7.49 -9.66 -6.90
N VAL A 18 -8.25 -10.73 -7.04
CA VAL A 18 -7.78 -12.05 -7.51
C VAL A 18 -8.30 -12.29 -8.92
N CYS A 19 -7.38 -12.59 -9.84
CA CYS A 19 -7.68 -12.91 -11.23
C CYS A 19 -7.55 -14.43 -11.45
N ALA A 20 -8.65 -15.07 -11.85
CA ALA A 20 -8.69 -16.50 -12.15
C ALA A 20 -8.84 -16.76 -13.67
N GLY A 21 -8.01 -17.65 -14.21
CA GLY A 21 -8.00 -18.00 -15.64
C GLY A 21 -7.14 -17.08 -16.50
N ARG A 22 -6.83 -17.52 -17.73
CA ARG A 22 -5.98 -16.76 -18.67
C ARG A 22 -6.63 -15.45 -19.11
N SER A 23 -7.95 -15.46 -19.27
CA SER A 23 -8.75 -14.27 -19.63
C SER A 23 -8.62 -13.14 -18.61
N ALA A 24 -8.58 -13.45 -17.31
CA ALA A 24 -8.40 -12.44 -16.27
C ALA A 24 -6.92 -12.13 -15.98
N THR A 25 -6.08 -13.16 -15.85
CA THR A 25 -4.67 -12.97 -15.41
C THR A 25 -3.81 -12.15 -16.38
N ARG A 26 -4.18 -12.07 -17.67
CA ARG A 26 -3.51 -11.19 -18.64
C ARG A 26 -3.76 -9.69 -18.39
N HIS A 27 -4.72 -9.33 -17.54
CA HIS A 27 -5.10 -7.94 -17.24
C HIS A 27 -4.67 -7.47 -15.84
N ILE A 28 -3.86 -8.26 -15.11
CA ILE A 28 -3.38 -7.92 -13.76
C ILE A 28 -2.75 -6.52 -13.70
N GLU A 29 -1.88 -6.17 -14.66
CA GLU A 29 -1.23 -4.85 -14.70
C GLU A 29 -2.24 -3.69 -14.81
N ARG A 30 -3.34 -3.88 -15.54
CA ARG A 30 -4.41 -2.88 -15.67
C ARG A 30 -5.17 -2.71 -14.36
N PHE A 31 -5.42 -3.79 -13.63
CA PHE A 31 -6.06 -3.70 -12.31
C PHE A 31 -5.11 -3.15 -11.23
N MET A 32 -3.80 -3.27 -11.43
CA MET A 32 -2.79 -2.69 -10.53
C MET A 32 -2.58 -1.18 -10.72
N SER A 33 -2.89 -0.64 -11.90
CA SER A 33 -2.54 0.74 -12.26
C SER A 33 -3.38 1.81 -11.57
N GLY A 34 -4.57 1.47 -11.06
CA GLY A 34 -5.44 2.41 -10.36
C GLY A 34 -4.87 2.86 -9.01
N GLY A 35 -5.27 4.07 -8.59
CA GLY A 35 -5.04 4.58 -7.23
C GLY A 35 -5.68 3.68 -6.17
N LYS A 36 -5.25 3.81 -4.92
CA LYS A 36 -5.67 2.96 -3.81
C LYS A 36 -6.06 3.84 -2.63
N ILE A 37 -7.04 3.36 -1.87
CA ILE A 37 -7.48 4.01 -0.65
C ILE A 37 -7.23 3.07 0.52
N TYR A 38 -6.63 3.61 1.58
CA TYR A 38 -6.27 2.91 2.79
C TYR A 38 -6.83 3.63 4.02
N LEU A 39 -7.25 2.84 5.00
CA LEU A 39 -7.33 3.26 6.39
C LEU A 39 -6.11 2.73 7.12
N ALA A 40 -5.39 3.60 7.80
CA ALA A 40 -4.12 3.30 8.44
C ALA A 40 -4.13 3.83 9.87
N ARG A 41 -3.55 3.05 10.79
CA ARG A 41 -3.29 3.47 12.17
C ARG A 41 -1.80 3.46 12.44
N LEU A 42 -1.29 4.58 12.90
CA LEU A 42 0.11 4.78 13.27
C LEU A 42 0.23 4.69 14.79
N GLN A 43 1.30 4.06 15.27
CA GLN A 43 1.77 4.20 16.64
C GLN A 43 2.86 5.26 16.66
N LEU A 44 2.56 6.43 17.23
CA LEU A 44 3.54 7.50 17.40
C LEU A 44 4.47 7.17 18.57
N GLY A 45 5.69 7.68 18.53
CA GLY A 45 6.68 7.50 19.59
C GLY A 45 7.48 6.21 19.51
N VAL A 46 7.25 5.35 18.51
CA VAL A 46 7.92 4.06 18.35
C VAL A 46 8.27 3.82 16.89
N GLU A 47 9.54 3.54 16.61
CA GLU A 47 10.03 3.12 15.29
C GLU A 47 10.43 1.65 15.31
N THR A 48 10.23 0.97 14.17
CA THR A 48 10.58 -0.45 14.01
C THR A 48 11.38 -0.67 12.73
N GLU A 49 12.18 -1.74 12.68
CA GLU A 49 13.03 -2.08 11.53
C GLU A 49 12.24 -2.23 10.22
N THR A 50 11.05 -2.82 10.29
CA THR A 50 10.19 -3.11 9.14
C THR A 50 9.17 -2.01 8.85
N LEU A 51 9.13 -0.97 9.70
CA LEU A 51 8.15 0.11 9.70
C LEU A 51 6.70 -0.37 9.92
N ASP A 52 6.56 -1.55 10.51
CA ASP A 52 5.31 -2.22 10.90
C ASP A 52 5.51 -3.05 12.18
N PRO A 53 4.49 -3.75 12.72
CA PRO A 53 4.61 -4.47 13.99
C PRO A 53 5.45 -5.74 13.93
N GLU A 54 5.87 -6.20 12.73
CA GLU A 54 6.66 -7.43 12.60
C GLU A 54 8.14 -7.21 12.94
N GLY A 55 8.60 -5.96 12.89
CA GLY A 55 9.99 -5.58 13.12
C GLY A 55 10.31 -5.33 14.59
N ALA A 56 11.57 -5.52 14.96
CA ALA A 56 12.06 -5.12 16.28
C ALA A 56 11.99 -3.59 16.43
N ILE A 57 11.72 -3.13 17.65
CA ILE A 57 11.77 -1.71 18.01
C ILE A 57 13.21 -1.21 17.86
N THR A 58 13.40 -0.14 17.10
CA THR A 58 14.71 0.48 16.85
C THR A 58 14.88 1.78 17.63
N ALA A 59 13.78 2.49 17.90
CA ALA A 59 13.79 3.71 18.69
C ALA A 59 12.44 3.94 19.38
N THR A 60 12.49 4.63 20.52
CA THR A 60 11.32 5.15 21.22
C THR A 60 11.54 6.60 21.63
N ALA A 61 10.53 7.44 21.52
CA ALA A 61 10.60 8.85 21.90
C ALA A 61 9.28 9.31 22.53
N PRO A 62 9.32 10.32 23.42
CA PRO A 62 8.11 10.94 23.92
C PRO A 62 7.33 11.59 22.77
N VAL A 63 6.02 11.39 22.75
CA VAL A 63 5.13 12.06 21.78
C VAL A 63 4.83 13.47 22.28
N PRO A 64 5.05 14.52 21.46
CA PRO A 64 4.72 15.87 21.87
C PRO A 64 3.21 16.02 22.10
N VAL A 65 2.82 17.10 22.78
CA VAL A 65 1.41 17.46 22.85
C VAL A 65 0.97 17.87 21.44
N LEU A 66 0.08 17.08 20.85
CA LEU A 66 -0.46 17.31 19.52
C LEU A 66 -1.92 17.71 19.63
N ASP A 67 -2.26 18.84 19.03
CA ASP A 67 -3.64 19.20 18.74
C ASP A 67 -4.00 18.83 17.30
N GLN A 68 -5.29 18.96 16.97
CA GLN A 68 -5.81 18.63 15.65
C GLN A 68 -5.16 19.50 14.55
N ALA A 69 -4.90 20.78 14.84
CA ALA A 69 -4.33 21.71 13.85
C ALA A 69 -2.88 21.34 13.49
N ALA A 70 -2.07 20.94 14.46
CA ALA A 70 -0.71 20.47 14.25
C ALA A 70 -0.68 19.17 13.42
N ILE A 71 -1.60 18.24 13.73
CA ILE A 71 -1.74 16.99 12.96
C ILE A 71 -2.14 17.30 11.52
N ASP A 72 -3.17 18.11 11.30
CA ASP A 72 -3.66 18.42 9.97
C ASP A 72 -2.60 19.18 9.15
N ALA A 73 -1.86 20.12 9.77
CA ALA A 73 -0.75 20.80 9.11
C ALA A 73 0.38 19.83 8.71
N CYS A 74 0.72 18.89 9.59
CA CYS A 74 1.69 17.85 9.27
C CYS A 74 1.20 16.98 8.09
N LEU A 75 -0.04 16.49 8.14
CA LEU A 75 -0.60 15.65 7.08
C LEU A 75 -0.68 16.39 5.74
N ALA A 76 -1.05 17.68 5.74
CA ALA A 76 -1.10 18.49 4.53
C ALA A 76 0.28 18.62 3.84
N ALA A 77 1.37 18.67 4.61
CA ALA A 77 2.73 18.74 4.07
C ALA A 77 3.18 17.44 3.36
N HIS A 78 2.48 16.32 3.60
CA HIS A 78 2.73 15.03 2.96
C HIS A 78 1.78 14.74 1.78
N ALA A 79 0.89 15.67 1.43
CA ALA A 79 0.01 15.54 0.27
C ALA A 79 0.73 15.95 -1.03
N GLY A 80 0.27 15.43 -2.17
CA GLY A 80 0.80 15.77 -3.50
C GLY A 80 1.88 14.81 -4.02
N GLU A 81 2.62 15.27 -5.03
CA GLU A 81 3.70 14.52 -5.66
C GLU A 81 4.93 14.46 -4.76
N GLN A 82 5.49 13.26 -4.60
CA GLN A 82 6.69 13.05 -3.79
C GLN A 82 7.49 11.84 -4.29
N TRP A 83 8.72 11.71 -3.80
CA TRP A 83 9.62 10.63 -4.17
C TRP A 83 9.79 9.68 -2.99
N GLN A 84 9.50 8.40 -3.20
CA GLN A 84 9.60 7.40 -2.15
C GLN A 84 10.51 6.25 -2.55
N ALA A 85 11.47 5.92 -1.69
CA ALA A 85 12.27 4.71 -1.81
C ALA A 85 11.48 3.51 -1.29
N PRO A 86 11.48 2.36 -1.99
CA PRO A 86 10.95 1.12 -1.43
C PRO A 86 11.69 0.74 -0.15
N PRO A 87 10.99 0.31 0.92
CA PRO A 87 11.64 -0.17 2.13
C PRO A 87 12.37 -1.49 1.88
N ALA A 88 13.34 -1.81 2.75
CA ALA A 88 14.12 -3.05 2.68
C ALA A 88 13.23 -4.30 2.70
N TYR A 89 12.14 -4.27 3.49
CA TYR A 89 11.13 -5.33 3.56
C TYR A 89 10.03 -5.14 2.50
N SER A 90 10.41 -5.22 1.22
CA SER A 90 9.49 -5.12 0.09
C SER A 90 9.68 -6.20 -0.98
N ALA A 91 8.66 -6.41 -1.81
CA ALA A 91 8.69 -7.36 -2.92
C ALA A 91 9.45 -6.87 -4.17
N VAL A 92 10.01 -5.64 -4.14
CA VAL A 92 10.81 -5.10 -5.24
C VAL A 92 12.02 -5.98 -5.48
N LYS A 93 12.32 -6.28 -6.75
CA LYS A 93 13.42 -7.19 -7.08
C LYS A 93 14.76 -6.46 -7.21
N HIS A 94 15.81 -7.09 -6.68
CA HIS A 94 17.22 -6.81 -6.95
C HIS A 94 17.89 -8.10 -7.41
N ARG A 95 18.45 -8.10 -8.63
CA ARG A 95 19.09 -9.29 -9.25
C ARG A 95 18.24 -10.57 -9.14
N GLY A 96 16.96 -10.46 -9.50
CA GLY A 96 16.01 -11.58 -9.53
C GLY A 96 15.37 -11.96 -8.18
N LYS A 97 15.92 -11.55 -7.04
CA LYS A 97 15.37 -11.80 -5.70
C LYS A 97 14.67 -10.58 -5.11
N PRO A 98 13.61 -10.72 -4.30
CA PRO A 98 12.95 -9.58 -3.64
C PRO A 98 13.83 -8.96 -2.53
N LEU A 99 13.67 -7.67 -2.23
CA LEU A 99 14.48 -6.95 -1.24
C LEU A 99 14.40 -7.60 0.15
N TYR A 100 13.21 -8.05 0.57
CA TYR A 100 13.06 -8.69 1.89
C TYR A 100 13.94 -9.94 2.05
N ALA A 101 14.32 -10.61 0.95
CA ALA A 101 15.20 -11.78 1.02
C ALA A 101 16.64 -11.40 1.37
N TYR A 102 17.08 -10.20 0.97
CA TYR A 102 18.38 -9.64 1.36
C TYR A 102 18.33 -9.08 2.77
N ALA A 103 17.26 -8.36 3.13
CA ALA A 103 17.07 -7.78 4.46
C ALA A 103 17.14 -8.86 5.57
N ARG A 104 16.47 -10.00 5.36
CA ARG A 104 16.55 -11.16 6.28
C ARG A 104 17.93 -11.78 6.43
N GLN A 105 18.86 -11.47 5.53
CA GLN A 105 20.26 -11.89 5.58
C GLN A 105 21.16 -10.78 6.16
N GLY A 106 20.59 -9.69 6.67
CA GLY A 106 21.32 -8.52 7.13
C GLY A 106 21.92 -7.67 6.00
N VAL A 107 21.53 -7.91 4.75
CA VAL A 107 22.05 -7.18 3.59
C VAL A 107 21.08 -6.06 3.22
N HIS A 108 21.50 -4.82 3.45
CA HIS A 108 20.75 -3.64 3.03
C HIS A 108 20.97 -3.37 1.53
N ILE A 109 19.88 -3.17 0.79
CA ILE A 109 19.91 -2.86 -0.63
C ILE A 109 19.09 -1.61 -0.87
N ASP A 110 19.78 -0.53 -1.22
CA ASP A 110 19.13 0.72 -1.59
C ASP A 110 18.56 0.65 -3.01
N LYS A 111 17.35 1.20 -3.15
CA LYS A 111 16.70 1.43 -4.43
C LYS A 111 16.44 2.92 -4.59
N ALA A 112 16.70 3.42 -5.80
CA ALA A 112 16.37 4.79 -6.16
C ALA A 112 14.87 5.07 -5.85
N PRO A 113 14.56 6.25 -5.29
CA PRO A 113 13.20 6.69 -5.10
C PRO A 113 12.39 6.69 -6.40
N ARG A 114 11.08 6.51 -6.28
CA ARG A 114 10.14 6.54 -7.41
C ARG A 114 9.07 7.59 -7.14
N PRO A 115 8.52 8.23 -8.19
CA PRO A 115 7.45 9.18 -8.01
C PRO A 115 6.19 8.45 -7.50
N ILE A 116 5.56 9.05 -6.50
CA ILE A 116 4.25 8.69 -6.00
C ILE A 116 3.41 9.95 -5.85
N VAL A 117 2.10 9.79 -5.78
CA VAL A 117 1.15 10.87 -5.51
C VAL A 117 0.30 10.48 -4.32
N ILE A 118 0.15 11.39 -3.36
CA ILE A 118 -0.82 11.30 -2.26
C ILE A 118 -1.95 12.29 -2.58
N ASP A 119 -3.04 11.79 -3.15
CA ASP A 119 -4.19 12.62 -3.54
C ASP A 119 -5.12 12.94 -2.36
N ARG A 120 -5.07 12.12 -1.31
CA ARG A 120 -5.82 12.32 -0.07
C ARG A 120 -4.99 11.87 1.11
N LEU A 121 -4.91 12.72 2.13
CA LEU A 121 -4.33 12.38 3.42
C LEU A 121 -5.06 13.17 4.50
N VAL A 122 -5.89 12.49 5.29
CA VAL A 122 -6.75 13.14 6.27
C VAL A 122 -6.69 12.43 7.61
N CYS A 123 -6.72 13.20 8.70
CA CYS A 123 -6.88 12.68 10.04
C CYS A 123 -8.30 12.13 10.22
N ARG A 124 -8.41 10.91 10.75
CA ARG A 124 -9.68 10.25 11.11
C ARG A 124 -9.90 10.20 12.62
N GLY A 125 -8.83 10.37 13.39
CA GLY A 125 -8.87 10.44 14.85
C GLY A 125 -7.47 10.37 15.44
N TYR A 126 -7.29 11.00 16.58
CA TYR A 126 -6.08 10.90 17.38
C TYR A 126 -6.45 10.57 18.82
N ALA A 127 -5.79 9.55 19.38
CA ALA A 127 -5.96 9.11 20.75
C ALA A 127 -4.68 9.41 21.56
N PRO A 128 -4.62 10.55 22.28
CA PRO A 128 -3.41 10.95 23.00
C PRO A 128 -2.95 9.93 24.05
N ALA A 129 -3.88 9.26 24.73
CA ALA A 129 -3.57 8.30 25.80
C ALA A 129 -2.80 7.07 25.30
N SER A 130 -3.02 6.65 24.05
CA SER A 130 -2.31 5.54 23.41
C SER A 130 -1.30 5.99 22.37
N ALA A 131 -1.20 7.31 22.12
CA ALA A 131 -0.41 7.89 21.03
C ALA A 131 -0.71 7.28 19.64
N GLN A 132 -1.99 6.98 19.37
CA GLN A 132 -2.42 6.38 18.11
C GLN A 132 -3.09 7.40 17.21
N LEU A 133 -2.63 7.48 15.96
CA LEU A 133 -3.16 8.37 14.93
C LEU A 133 -3.78 7.54 13.81
N ASP A 134 -5.07 7.76 13.57
CA ASP A 134 -5.82 7.17 12.47
C ASP A 134 -5.87 8.12 11.27
N ILE A 135 -5.49 7.63 10.10
CA ILE A 135 -5.49 8.38 8.84
C ILE A 135 -6.21 7.62 7.73
N GLU A 136 -6.76 8.38 6.78
CA GLU A 136 -7.22 7.87 5.49
C GLU A 136 -6.29 8.39 4.40
N VAL A 137 -5.80 7.48 3.56
CA VAL A 137 -4.81 7.77 2.51
C VAL A 137 -5.35 7.35 1.15
N GLY A 138 -5.47 8.30 0.23
CA GLY A 138 -5.63 8.07 -1.20
C GLY A 138 -4.28 8.27 -1.89
N CYS A 139 -3.82 7.26 -2.63
CA CYS A 139 -2.50 7.31 -3.23
C CYS A 139 -2.37 6.57 -4.56
N SER A 140 -1.35 6.94 -5.31
CA SER A 140 -0.92 6.24 -6.52
C SER A 140 -0.44 4.81 -6.25
N ARG A 141 -0.30 3.99 -7.30
CA ARG A 141 0.32 2.67 -7.19
C ARG A 141 1.78 2.78 -6.72
N GLY A 142 2.23 1.78 -5.96
CA GLY A 142 3.62 1.69 -5.52
C GLY A 142 3.96 2.51 -4.28
N THR A 143 3.02 3.28 -3.74
CA THR A 143 3.14 3.93 -2.43
C THR A 143 3.20 2.89 -1.31
N TYR A 144 4.21 3.01 -0.46
CA TYR A 144 4.38 2.25 0.78
C TYR A 144 3.83 3.07 1.94
N ILE A 145 2.65 2.68 2.44
CA ILE A 145 2.00 3.34 3.59
C ILE A 145 2.86 3.25 4.86
N ARG A 146 3.67 2.19 4.99
CA ARG A 146 4.65 2.04 6.08
C ARG A 146 5.72 3.14 6.09
N VAL A 147 6.22 3.50 4.90
CA VAL A 147 7.20 4.59 4.76
C VAL A 147 6.55 5.93 5.06
N LEU A 148 5.35 6.18 4.51
CA LEU A 148 4.57 7.38 4.80
C LEU A 148 4.29 7.54 6.31
N ALA A 149 3.96 6.45 7.00
CA ALA A 149 3.75 6.46 8.44
C ALA A 149 5.00 6.90 9.21
N ALA A 150 6.16 6.35 8.86
CA ALA A 150 7.43 6.71 9.47
C ALA A 150 7.82 8.17 9.18
N ASP A 151 7.59 8.64 7.96
CA ASP A 151 7.82 10.04 7.55
C ASP A 151 6.94 11.01 8.34
N ILE A 152 5.64 10.72 8.50
CA ILE A 152 4.72 11.49 9.33
C ILE A 152 5.21 11.54 10.78
N GLY A 153 5.59 10.40 11.36
CA GLY A 153 6.11 10.34 12.73
C GLY A 153 7.38 11.18 12.94
N ARG A 154 8.30 11.15 11.97
CA ARG A 154 9.49 12.01 11.97
C ARG A 154 9.14 13.50 11.87
N SER A 155 8.21 13.88 11.00
CA SER A 155 7.73 15.26 10.89
C SER A 155 7.06 15.76 12.17
N LEU A 156 6.37 14.87 12.89
CA LEU A 156 5.80 15.16 14.21
C LEU A 156 6.84 15.13 15.34
N GLY A 157 8.11 14.78 15.05
CA GLY A 157 9.21 14.83 16.00
C GLY A 157 9.27 13.67 17.01
N CYS A 158 8.51 12.60 16.81
CA CYS A 158 8.47 11.45 17.75
C CYS A 158 8.71 10.09 17.11
N GLY A 159 8.84 10.03 15.77
CA GLY A 159 8.90 8.76 15.05
C GLY A 159 7.55 8.02 15.07
N ALA A 160 7.39 7.06 14.18
CA ALA A 160 6.21 6.21 14.13
C ALA A 160 6.45 4.95 13.31
N HIS A 161 5.58 3.97 13.50
CA HIS A 161 5.39 2.86 12.59
C HIS A 161 3.89 2.60 12.39
N LEU A 162 3.57 1.86 11.33
CA LEU A 162 2.20 1.47 11.04
C LEU A 162 1.80 0.29 11.93
N ILE A 163 0.63 0.32 12.57
CA ILE A 163 0.13 -0.79 13.40
C ILE A 163 -1.14 -1.44 12.87
N SER A 164 -1.86 -0.76 11.97
CA SER A 164 -2.99 -1.34 11.25
C SER A 164 -3.07 -0.75 9.86
N LEU A 165 -3.41 -1.60 8.89
CA LEU A 165 -3.59 -1.20 7.51
C LEU A 165 -4.77 -1.95 6.90
N ARG A 166 -5.71 -1.21 6.31
CA ARG A 166 -6.83 -1.77 5.56
C ARG A 166 -6.98 -1.09 4.22
N ARG A 167 -6.80 -1.82 3.13
CA ARG A 167 -7.09 -1.31 1.78
C ARG A 167 -8.60 -1.34 1.52
N THR A 168 -9.23 -0.18 1.44
CA THR A 168 -10.68 -0.06 1.22
C THR A 168 -11.04 0.03 -0.25
N ALA A 169 -10.12 0.48 -1.12
CA ALA A 169 -10.32 0.53 -2.56
C ALA A 169 -9.03 0.31 -3.36
N SER A 170 -9.18 -0.17 -4.61
CA SER A 170 -8.13 -0.27 -5.61
C SER A 170 -8.72 -0.02 -7.00
N GLY A 171 -8.40 1.12 -7.59
CA GLY A 171 -9.09 1.62 -8.78
C GLY A 171 -10.59 1.76 -8.52
N PRO A 172 -11.45 1.23 -9.41
CA PRO A 172 -12.91 1.32 -9.24
C PRO A 172 -13.47 0.31 -8.23
N PHE A 173 -12.65 -0.63 -7.73
CA PHE A 173 -13.11 -1.72 -6.90
C PHE A 173 -13.02 -1.34 -5.43
N THR A 174 -14.06 -1.68 -4.66
CA THR A 174 -14.14 -1.37 -3.23
C THR A 174 -14.30 -2.63 -2.39
N VAL A 175 -13.83 -2.60 -1.14
CA VAL A 175 -13.95 -3.72 -0.21
C VAL A 175 -15.41 -4.07 0.10
N GLY A 176 -16.35 -3.13 -0.01
CA GLY A 176 -17.78 -3.37 0.18
C GLY A 176 -18.40 -4.31 -0.86
N GLN A 177 -17.73 -4.49 -2.00
CA GLN A 177 -18.13 -5.42 -3.07
C GLN A 177 -17.32 -6.73 -3.03
N SER A 178 -16.48 -6.92 -2.01
CA SER A 178 -15.62 -8.10 -1.91
C SER A 178 -16.32 -9.25 -1.19
N VAL A 179 -15.94 -10.48 -1.54
CA VAL A 179 -16.30 -11.67 -0.77
C VAL A 179 -15.38 -11.74 0.45
N PRO A 180 -15.92 -11.88 1.68
CA PRO A 180 -15.10 -12.05 2.89
C PRO A 180 -14.18 -13.27 2.77
N GLY A 181 -12.90 -13.10 3.12
CA GLY A 181 -11.91 -14.17 3.00
C GLY A 181 -12.23 -15.38 3.88
N ASP A 182 -12.71 -15.15 5.10
CA ASP A 182 -13.01 -16.22 6.06
C ASP A 182 -14.12 -17.15 5.55
N ALA A 183 -15.11 -16.57 4.86
CA ALA A 183 -16.24 -17.31 4.29
C ALA A 183 -15.81 -18.28 3.16
N LEU A 184 -14.62 -18.10 2.57
CA LEU A 184 -14.08 -19.03 1.57
C LEU A 184 -13.69 -20.39 2.15
N ASN A 185 -13.42 -20.46 3.46
CA ASN A 185 -13.03 -21.69 4.14
C ASN A 185 -14.23 -22.47 4.70
N GLU A 186 -15.43 -21.89 4.64
CA GLU A 186 -16.66 -22.48 5.17
C GLU A 186 -17.37 -23.36 4.13
N ALA A 187 -18.29 -24.22 4.60
CA ALA A 187 -19.18 -24.95 3.71
C ALA A 187 -20.03 -23.96 2.89
N GLY A 188 -19.95 -24.03 1.56
CA GLY A 188 -20.59 -23.05 0.67
C GLY A 188 -19.69 -21.92 0.19
N GLY A 189 -18.43 -21.85 0.64
CA GLY A 189 -17.49 -20.78 0.26
C GLY A 189 -17.23 -20.71 -1.24
N ARG A 190 -17.28 -21.85 -1.95
CA ARG A 190 -17.18 -21.89 -3.42
C ARG A 190 -18.37 -21.21 -4.08
N GLU A 191 -19.58 -21.51 -3.64
CA GLU A 191 -20.83 -20.94 -4.15
C GLU A 191 -20.86 -19.43 -3.92
N GLN A 192 -20.45 -18.98 -2.74
CA GLN A 192 -20.33 -17.56 -2.42
C GLN A 192 -19.28 -16.86 -3.28
N LEU A 193 -18.09 -17.45 -3.44
CA LEU A 193 -17.05 -16.91 -4.33
C LEU A 193 -17.54 -16.80 -5.76
N LEU A 194 -18.26 -17.82 -6.24
CA LEU A 194 -18.84 -17.83 -7.57
C LEU A 194 -19.94 -16.76 -7.68
N ALA A 195 -20.82 -16.60 -6.68
CA ALA A 195 -21.87 -15.59 -6.71
C ALA A 195 -21.34 -14.16 -6.66
N GLY A 196 -20.25 -13.91 -5.91
CA GLY A 196 -19.63 -12.59 -5.76
C GLY A 196 -18.54 -12.26 -6.77
N ARG A 197 -18.30 -13.11 -7.77
CA ARG A 197 -17.27 -12.85 -8.80
C ARG A 197 -17.75 -11.80 -9.80
N LEU A 198 -16.80 -11.02 -10.32
CA LEU A 198 -17.04 -10.19 -11.49
C LEU A 198 -16.67 -10.93 -12.77
N ALA A 199 -17.52 -10.82 -13.79
CA ALA A 199 -17.14 -11.23 -15.13
C ALA A 199 -16.02 -10.31 -15.65
N ILE A 200 -15.11 -10.85 -16.48
CA ILE A 200 -13.96 -10.06 -16.93
C ILE A 200 -14.37 -8.82 -17.72
N ASP A 201 -15.40 -8.92 -18.56
CA ASP A 201 -15.89 -7.79 -19.36
C ASP A 201 -16.51 -6.67 -18.50
N GLU A 202 -17.13 -7.06 -17.38
CA GLU A 202 -17.62 -6.11 -16.38
C GLU A 202 -16.47 -5.43 -15.65
N ALA A 203 -15.49 -6.21 -15.17
CA ALA A 203 -14.31 -5.67 -14.51
C ALA A 203 -13.51 -4.70 -15.42
N LEU A 204 -13.41 -5.00 -16.72
CA LEU A 204 -12.76 -4.13 -17.70
C LEU A 204 -13.57 -2.86 -17.98
N ARG A 205 -14.91 -2.93 -17.96
CA ARG A 205 -15.78 -1.73 -18.04
C ARG A 205 -15.57 -0.82 -16.85
N LEU A 206 -15.59 -1.38 -15.64
CA LEU A 206 -15.38 -0.64 -14.39
C LEU A 206 -14.00 0.00 -14.34
N ALA A 207 -12.95 -0.70 -14.79
CA ALA A 207 -11.59 -0.19 -14.82
C ALA A 207 -11.37 0.99 -15.79
N GLY A 208 -12.34 1.28 -16.68
CA GLY A 208 -12.19 2.28 -17.73
C GLY A 208 -11.10 1.88 -18.73
N PRO A 209 -10.85 2.69 -19.79
CA PRO A 209 -9.77 2.40 -20.74
C PRO A 209 -8.43 2.26 -19.99
N GLY A 210 -7.63 1.27 -20.39
CA GLY A 210 -6.27 1.12 -19.83
C GLY A 210 -5.43 2.38 -20.12
N PRO A 211 -4.31 2.58 -19.41
CA PRO A 211 -3.37 3.62 -19.81
C PRO A 211 -3.06 3.46 -21.30
N ALA A 212 -3.13 4.55 -22.06
CA ALA A 212 -2.70 4.54 -23.45
C ALA A 212 -1.31 3.91 -23.48
N MET A 213 -1.09 2.89 -24.31
CA MET A 213 0.27 2.44 -24.56
C MET A 213 0.99 3.65 -25.15
N VAL A 214 1.84 4.29 -24.35
CA VAL A 214 2.86 5.17 -24.90
C VAL A 214 3.69 4.23 -25.76
N ALA A 215 3.59 4.39 -27.08
CA ALA A 215 4.47 3.71 -28.00
C ALA A 215 5.89 4.03 -27.52
N THR A 216 6.61 3.03 -27.01
CA THR A 216 8.02 3.17 -26.73
C THR A 216 8.69 3.50 -28.05
N GLY A 217 9.01 4.78 -28.21
CA GLY A 217 9.86 5.28 -29.27
C GLY A 217 11.15 4.46 -29.30
N GLN A 218 11.62 4.24 -30.51
CA GLN A 218 12.79 3.45 -30.85
C GLN A 218 14.01 3.88 -30.03
N GLY A 219 14.85 2.90 -29.74
CA GLY A 219 15.98 3.03 -28.84
C GLY A 219 17.04 4.00 -29.34
N ASP A 220 17.50 4.85 -28.43
CA ASP A 220 18.80 5.49 -28.55
C ASP A 220 19.86 4.49 -28.11
N GLY A 221 20.61 4.01 -29.10
CA GLY A 221 21.90 3.37 -28.88
C GLY A 221 22.88 4.40 -28.31
N ALA A 222 23.40 4.13 -27.12
CA ALA A 222 24.64 4.75 -26.67
C ALA A 222 25.82 3.94 -27.23
N PRO A 223 26.81 4.57 -27.88
CA PRO A 223 28.03 3.88 -28.28
C PRO A 223 28.92 3.62 -27.06
N VAL A 224 29.82 2.66 -27.28
CA VAL A 224 30.86 2.08 -26.40
C VAL A 224 31.49 3.02 -25.39
#